data_AF-A0ABD5Q9X6-F1
#
_entry.id   AF-A0ABD5Q9X6-F1
#
_cell.length_a   1.000
_cell.length_b   1.000
_cell.length_c   1.000
_cell.angle_alpha   90.00
_cell.angle_beta   90.00
_cell.angle_gamma   90.00
#
_symmetry.space_group_name_H-M   'P 1'
#
loop_
_entity.id
_entity.type
_entity.pdbx_description
1 polymer ?
#
loop_
_entity_poly.entity_id
_entity_poly.type
_entity_poly.pdbx_seq_one_letter_code
_entity_poly.pdbx_strand_id
1 'polypeptide(L)'
;MNRRTYLSSIGIASGVLASSPGPIGARSSPGESRNNRTGRHRIRTADDLVELSTDDLLELDNETVRRPFHPGIGGGRHYDPDRFDGPEEYPHGGSVSRSDADYVVANGDELGTAADEASMGEVVWIDGDAEIDMTGLSITLAGGVTLASDRGRGNSQGGVLHQDENGFNAFVTTGGDDVRITGVRFSGPEHEYWNYEDKGIDSIYDVGITYGLLIDDTDDVEVDNCRFSGFTYTGIRVGMWGDYECEGIYVHHTEFVDNPSPALGYGIEIYGGDPVIEYNYFDNNRRSIAGVGGDFPVNYTVRNNLFGPRTRLAPIDAHGGAVDDMDQPQAGVRLTIDNNVVLSEEGAVSGNAQPAVVIRGVPRERAYIRNNWFFTDRAPPFSTGEGTGDGGGAIRQWTDEYTAITAYNNIVGKFVLTDRLGVPNTAWDSRRGRGKRSND
;
A
#
# COMPACT_ATOMS: atom_id res chain seq x y z
N MET A 1 -25.18 -24.18 -13.88
CA MET A 1 -24.67 -24.05 -12.49
C MET A 1 -25.06 -22.67 -11.98
N ASN A 2 -25.60 -22.58 -10.77
CA ASN A 2 -26.44 -21.45 -10.35
C ASN A 2 -25.61 -20.37 -9.62
N ARG A 3 -25.67 -19.11 -10.09
CA ARG A 3 -24.87 -17.94 -9.63
C ARG A 3 -25.03 -17.59 -8.14
N ARG A 4 -26.00 -18.18 -7.42
CA ARG A 4 -26.27 -17.89 -6.00
C ARG A 4 -25.36 -18.62 -5.01
N THR A 5 -24.68 -19.68 -5.41
CA THR A 5 -23.79 -20.43 -4.50
C THR A 5 -22.37 -19.87 -4.43
N TYR A 6 -22.03 -18.90 -5.29
CA TYR A 6 -20.70 -18.28 -5.36
C TYR A 6 -20.56 -17.04 -4.45
N LEU A 7 -21.67 -16.48 -3.97
CA LEU A 7 -21.70 -15.22 -3.22
C LEU A 7 -21.86 -15.38 -1.69
N SER A 8 -22.14 -16.60 -1.20
CA SER A 8 -22.29 -16.88 0.23
C SER A 8 -20.97 -17.15 0.97
N SER A 9 -19.84 -17.20 0.26
CA SER A 9 -18.50 -17.38 0.85
C SER A 9 -17.75 -16.06 1.08
N ILE A 10 -18.33 -14.90 0.70
CA ILE A 10 -17.65 -13.60 0.72
C ILE A 10 -18.03 -12.71 1.92
N GLY A 11 -18.47 -13.30 3.05
CA GLY A 11 -19.08 -12.52 4.14
C GLY A 11 -18.73 -12.96 5.55
N ILE A 12 -17.59 -12.48 6.08
CA ILE A 12 -17.27 -12.35 7.52
C ILE A 12 -16.23 -11.20 7.61
N ALA A 13 -16.29 -10.14 8.42
CA ALA A 13 -17.23 -9.60 9.37
C ALA A 13 -17.06 -8.07 9.38
N SER A 14 -18.14 -7.30 9.19
CA SER A 14 -18.19 -5.88 9.58
C SER A 14 -19.11 -5.75 10.78
N GLY A 15 -18.49 -5.65 11.97
CA GLY A 15 -19.20 -5.45 13.22
C GLY A 15 -19.63 -3.99 13.37
N VAL A 16 -20.92 -3.74 13.12
CA VAL A 16 -21.63 -2.51 13.49
C VAL A 16 -21.89 -2.54 15.00
N LEU A 17 -21.47 -1.51 15.75
CA LEU A 17 -22.03 -1.24 17.08
C LEU A 17 -22.33 0.24 17.29
N ALA A 18 -23.57 0.45 17.75
CA ALA A 18 -24.28 1.69 17.91
C ALA A 18 -23.78 2.55 19.10
N SER A 19 -23.96 3.86 18.93
CA SER A 19 -23.70 4.94 19.88
C SER A 19 -24.59 4.92 21.13
N SER A 20 -24.06 5.38 22.29
CA SER A 20 -24.79 6.07 23.37
C SER A 20 -23.85 6.64 24.46
N PRO A 21 -24.31 7.59 25.31
CA PRO A 21 -23.66 8.91 25.46
C PRO A 21 -22.74 9.06 26.69
N GLY A 22 -21.80 10.01 26.61
CA GLY A 22 -20.77 10.28 27.63
C GLY A 22 -21.22 11.12 28.83
N PRO A 23 -20.27 11.57 29.66
CA PRO A 23 -20.50 12.64 30.62
C PRO A 23 -19.58 13.85 30.45
N ILE A 24 -20.05 14.91 31.08
CA ILE A 24 -19.74 16.33 30.95
C ILE A 24 -18.63 16.75 31.92
N GLY A 25 -17.78 17.68 31.47
CA GLY A 25 -17.37 18.85 32.26
C GLY A 25 -15.95 18.86 32.85
N ALA A 26 -15.13 19.84 32.43
CA ALA A 26 -14.75 20.98 33.28
C ALA A 26 -13.84 21.96 32.52
N ARG A 27 -14.17 23.25 32.66
CA ARG A 27 -13.46 24.42 32.13
C ARG A 27 -12.24 24.78 32.99
N SER A 28 -11.22 25.39 32.39
CA SER A 28 -10.67 26.68 32.86
C SER A 28 -9.86 27.37 31.75
N SER A 29 -9.94 28.70 31.71
CA SER A 29 -9.42 29.60 30.65
C SER A 29 -8.30 30.52 31.23
N PRO A 30 -7.77 31.54 30.51
CA PRO A 30 -6.33 31.69 30.30
C PRO A 30 -5.74 32.92 31.02
N GLY A 31 -4.42 33.06 31.01
CA GLY A 31 -3.73 34.26 31.50
C GLY A 31 -2.62 34.72 30.56
N GLU A 32 -2.86 35.83 29.86
CA GLU A 32 -1.85 36.62 29.14
C GLU A 32 -1.02 37.48 30.11
N SER A 33 0.25 37.75 29.76
CA SER A 33 0.79 39.12 29.87
C SER A 33 2.01 39.35 28.95
N ARG A 34 2.07 40.57 28.38
CA ARG A 34 3.08 41.10 27.44
C ARG A 34 4.20 41.86 28.16
N ASN A 35 5.41 41.89 27.59
CA ASN A 35 6.13 43.07 27.02
C ASN A 35 7.67 43.16 27.24
N ASN A 36 8.35 43.44 26.11
CA ASN A 36 9.47 44.37 25.83
C ASN A 36 10.97 44.01 25.99
N ARG A 37 11.59 43.88 24.79
CA ARG A 37 12.73 44.63 24.20
C ARG A 37 14.20 44.43 24.67
N THR A 38 14.96 43.98 23.66
CA THR A 38 16.31 44.40 23.21
C THR A 38 17.53 43.96 24.02
N GLY A 39 18.11 42.85 23.56
CA GLY A 39 19.50 42.44 23.77
C GLY A 39 19.88 41.44 22.68
N ARG A 40 21.11 41.45 22.18
CA ARG A 40 21.59 40.46 21.19
C ARG A 40 21.59 39.07 21.86
N HIS A 41 20.79 38.12 21.37
CA HIS A 41 20.72 36.77 21.95
C HIS A 41 21.14 35.69 20.94
N ARG A 42 22.27 35.05 21.23
CA ARG A 42 22.64 33.74 20.70
C ARG A 42 21.62 32.73 21.25
N ILE A 43 20.91 32.04 20.37
CA ILE A 43 19.99 30.94 20.68
C ILE A 43 20.79 29.84 21.40
N ARG A 44 20.36 29.43 22.60
CA ARG A 44 21.11 28.47 23.45
C ARG A 44 20.26 27.37 24.09
N THR A 45 18.93 27.44 24.07
CA THR A 45 18.04 26.43 24.68
C THR A 45 16.73 26.29 23.91
N ALA A 46 16.04 25.15 24.10
CA ALA A 46 14.90 24.70 23.31
C ALA A 46 13.59 25.49 23.53
N ASP A 47 13.53 26.41 24.48
CA ASP A 47 12.30 27.13 24.83
C ASP A 47 12.08 28.42 24.02
N ASP A 48 12.93 28.73 23.02
CA ASP A 48 12.90 30.00 22.28
C ASP A 48 12.21 29.95 20.89
N LEU A 49 11.45 28.90 20.55
CA LEU A 49 10.84 28.79 19.20
C LEU A 49 9.33 28.52 19.26
N VAL A 50 8.55 29.58 19.03
CA VAL A 50 7.10 29.60 18.90
C VAL A 50 6.71 30.05 17.48
N GLU A 51 5.76 29.31 16.91
CA GLU A 51 4.77 29.65 15.86
C GLU A 51 5.17 29.75 14.37
N LEU A 52 4.71 28.75 13.60
CA LEU A 52 4.10 28.94 12.27
C LEU A 52 2.77 28.16 12.24
N SER A 53 1.73 28.72 11.63
CA SER A 53 0.34 28.25 11.69
C SER A 53 -0.01 27.21 10.63
N THR A 54 -1.00 26.37 10.95
CA THR A 54 -1.54 25.23 10.20
C THR A 54 -1.90 25.51 8.73
N ASP A 55 -2.18 26.75 8.36
CA ASP A 55 -2.55 27.11 6.99
C ASP A 55 -1.35 27.06 6.01
N ASP A 56 -0.12 27.32 6.48
CA ASP A 56 1.10 27.22 5.65
C ASP A 56 1.52 25.76 5.39
N LEU A 57 1.01 24.80 6.18
CA LEU A 57 1.26 23.36 6.00
C LEU A 57 0.35 22.74 4.94
N LEU A 58 -0.85 23.30 4.72
CA LEU A 58 -1.80 22.83 3.71
C LEU A 58 -1.44 23.32 2.30
N GLU A 59 -0.73 24.45 2.13
CA GLU A 59 -0.22 24.87 0.81
C GLU A 59 1.01 24.07 0.35
N LEU A 60 1.68 23.34 1.24
CA LEU A 60 2.73 22.37 0.89
C LEU A 60 2.18 21.06 0.29
N ASP A 61 0.86 20.86 0.34
CA ASP A 61 0.13 19.60 0.14
C ASP A 61 -0.28 19.30 -1.32
N ASN A 62 0.55 19.57 -2.33
CA ASN A 62 0.28 18.95 -3.65
C ASN A 62 1.47 18.77 -4.60
N GLU A 63 2.51 19.60 -4.55
CA GLU A 63 3.68 19.41 -5.43
C GLU A 63 4.89 18.85 -4.70
N THR A 64 5.18 19.29 -3.48
CA THR A 64 6.45 18.99 -2.79
C THR A 64 6.49 17.62 -2.12
N VAL A 65 5.32 17.03 -1.80
CA VAL A 65 5.14 15.66 -1.31
C VAL A 65 5.00 14.65 -2.46
N ARG A 66 4.64 15.12 -3.67
CA ARG A 66 4.78 14.35 -4.93
C ARG A 66 6.23 14.32 -5.43
N ARG A 67 7.03 15.36 -5.14
CA ARG A 67 8.45 15.46 -5.53
C ARG A 67 9.44 14.46 -4.90
N PRO A 68 9.26 13.84 -3.71
CA PRO A 68 10.10 12.71 -3.29
C PRO A 68 9.91 11.50 -4.22
N PHE A 69 8.76 11.45 -4.92
CA PHE A 69 8.45 10.56 -6.05
C PHE A 69 8.45 11.32 -7.38
N HIS A 70 9.44 12.21 -7.57
CA HIS A 70 9.92 12.45 -8.93
C HIS A 70 10.66 11.17 -9.36
N PRO A 71 10.51 10.66 -10.59
CA PRO A 71 11.22 9.46 -11.08
C PRO A 71 12.76 9.56 -11.07
N GLY A 72 13.34 10.60 -10.43
CA GLY A 72 14.77 10.76 -10.15
C GLY A 72 15.13 10.98 -8.67
N ILE A 73 14.19 10.91 -7.71
CA ILE A 73 14.48 11.10 -6.27
C ILE A 73 14.47 9.74 -5.53
N GLY A 74 15.13 8.76 -6.16
CA GLY A 74 15.67 7.57 -5.48
C GLY A 74 17.17 7.71 -5.14
N GLY A 75 17.80 8.84 -5.45
CA GLY A 75 19.23 9.07 -5.27
C GLY A 75 19.53 10.37 -4.51
N GLY A 76 20.34 10.29 -3.45
CA GLY A 76 20.70 11.45 -2.64
C GLY A 76 21.44 12.57 -3.40
N ARG A 77 21.21 13.81 -2.97
CA ARG A 77 22.02 15.06 -3.06
C ARG A 77 22.75 15.50 -4.34
N HIS A 78 22.72 14.79 -5.46
CA HIS A 78 23.22 15.30 -6.74
C HIS A 78 22.25 14.94 -7.86
N TYR A 79 21.26 15.81 -8.11
CA TYR A 79 20.36 15.70 -9.26
C TYR A 79 20.59 16.90 -10.20
N ASP A 80 20.91 16.62 -11.45
CA ASP A 80 21.06 17.55 -12.56
C ASP A 80 20.10 17.12 -13.69
N PRO A 81 19.05 17.91 -14.02
CA PRO A 81 18.02 17.51 -14.98
C PRO A 81 18.50 17.44 -16.44
N ASP A 82 19.65 18.05 -16.76
CA ASP A 82 20.20 18.02 -18.12
C ASP A 82 21.17 16.85 -18.34
N ARG A 83 21.39 16.04 -17.29
CA ARG A 83 22.30 14.89 -17.31
C ARG A 83 21.71 13.74 -16.50
N PHE A 84 20.77 13.02 -17.13
CA PHE A 84 20.13 11.82 -16.61
C PHE A 84 21.13 10.65 -16.57
N ASP A 85 22.09 10.73 -15.66
CA ASP A 85 22.93 9.61 -15.24
C ASP A 85 22.36 9.13 -13.89
N GLY A 86 21.31 8.29 -13.95
CA GLY A 86 20.97 7.43 -12.82
C GLY A 86 22.21 6.62 -12.41
N PRO A 87 22.25 6.02 -11.20
CA PRO A 87 23.31 5.05 -10.90
C PRO A 87 23.38 4.08 -12.08
N GLU A 88 24.60 3.84 -12.57
CA GLU A 88 24.98 3.14 -13.81
C GLU A 88 24.35 1.73 -13.97
N GLU A 89 23.54 1.29 -13.00
CA GLU A 89 22.94 -0.03 -12.88
C GLU A 89 21.40 -0.07 -12.74
N TYR A 90 20.63 1.03 -12.84
CA TYR A 90 19.16 0.92 -12.96
C TYR A 90 18.51 2.10 -13.74
N PRO A 91 18.42 2.03 -15.07
CA PRO A 91 17.69 3.01 -15.87
C PRO A 91 16.18 2.78 -15.68
N HIS A 92 15.45 3.80 -15.22
CA HIS A 92 13.98 3.75 -15.13
C HIS A 92 13.36 3.46 -16.51
N GLY A 93 12.55 2.39 -16.57
CA GLY A 93 12.14 1.71 -17.79
C GLY A 93 13.11 0.57 -18.09
N GLY A 94 12.82 -0.60 -17.50
CA GLY A 94 13.64 -1.82 -17.48
C GLY A 94 14.28 -2.18 -18.83
N SER A 95 15.21 -3.12 -18.84
CA SER A 95 15.99 -3.53 -20.02
C SER A 95 15.21 -3.77 -21.34
N VAL A 96 13.88 -3.87 -21.29
CA VAL A 96 12.97 -4.10 -22.42
C VAL A 96 12.59 -2.80 -23.12
N SER A 97 12.80 -2.75 -24.42
CA SER A 97 12.51 -1.64 -25.32
C SER A 97 11.57 -2.02 -26.44
N ARG A 98 11.01 -1.02 -27.12
CA ARG A 98 10.16 -1.26 -28.30
C ARG A 98 10.88 -2.07 -29.38
N SER A 99 12.22 -1.99 -29.46
CA SER A 99 13.01 -2.81 -30.39
C SER A 99 13.15 -4.27 -29.97
N ASP A 100 12.82 -4.61 -28.72
CA ASP A 100 12.78 -5.99 -28.22
C ASP A 100 11.39 -6.62 -28.42
N ALA A 101 10.42 -5.87 -28.96
CA ALA A 101 9.05 -6.32 -29.14
C ALA A 101 8.90 -7.34 -30.28
N ASP A 102 8.27 -8.47 -29.97
CA ASP A 102 7.79 -9.44 -30.97
C ASP A 102 6.39 -9.06 -31.47
N TYR A 103 5.59 -8.47 -30.58
CA TYR A 103 4.26 -7.94 -30.86
C TYR A 103 4.19 -6.48 -30.43
N VAL A 104 3.65 -5.61 -31.29
CA VAL A 104 3.32 -4.22 -30.93
C VAL A 104 1.82 -4.04 -31.07
N VAL A 105 1.18 -3.58 -30.00
CA VAL A 105 -0.29 -3.50 -29.89
C VAL A 105 -0.73 -2.10 -29.48
N ALA A 106 -1.85 -1.65 -30.03
CA ALA A 106 -2.44 -0.35 -29.74
C ALA A 106 -3.96 -0.43 -29.43
N ASN A 107 -4.58 -1.61 -29.53
CA ASN A 107 -5.99 -1.83 -29.24
C ASN A 107 -6.26 -3.22 -28.66
N GLY A 108 -7.50 -3.45 -28.20
CA GLY A 108 -7.89 -4.66 -27.49
C GLY A 108 -7.84 -5.93 -28.33
N ASP A 109 -8.18 -5.86 -29.62
CA ASP A 109 -8.12 -7.02 -30.53
C ASP A 109 -6.68 -7.46 -30.77
N GLU A 110 -5.77 -6.50 -30.99
CA GLU A 110 -4.34 -6.75 -31.12
C GLU A 110 -3.75 -7.31 -29.83
N LEU A 111 -4.10 -6.73 -28.67
CA LEU A 111 -3.64 -7.20 -27.37
C LEU A 111 -4.12 -8.63 -27.07
N GLY A 112 -5.39 -8.93 -27.34
CA GLY A 112 -5.94 -10.27 -27.17
C GLY A 112 -5.25 -11.29 -28.08
N THR A 113 -5.07 -10.95 -29.36
CA THR A 113 -4.37 -11.81 -30.32
C THR A 113 -2.92 -12.04 -29.89
N ALA A 114 -2.19 -10.98 -29.52
CA ALA A 114 -0.80 -11.09 -29.08
C ALA A 114 -0.68 -11.92 -27.80
N ALA A 115 -1.59 -11.78 -26.84
CA ALA A 115 -1.59 -12.59 -25.62
C ALA A 115 -1.83 -14.09 -25.89
N ASP A 116 -2.70 -14.41 -26.86
CA ASP A 116 -2.98 -15.79 -27.26
C ASP A 116 -1.82 -16.43 -28.05
N GLU A 117 -1.03 -15.63 -28.77
CA GLU A 117 0.05 -16.12 -29.64
C GLU A 117 1.45 -16.09 -28.98
N ALA A 118 1.70 -15.13 -28.09
CA ALA A 118 3.01 -14.93 -27.48
C ALA A 118 3.44 -16.13 -26.62
N SER A 119 4.71 -16.48 -26.77
CA SER A 119 5.35 -17.64 -26.13
C SER A 119 6.51 -17.21 -25.24
N MET A 120 7.05 -18.18 -24.49
CA MET A 120 8.17 -17.97 -23.57
C MET A 120 9.32 -17.16 -24.20
N GLY A 121 9.70 -16.06 -23.55
CA GLY A 121 10.77 -15.17 -23.95
C GLY A 121 10.35 -14.05 -24.91
N GLU A 122 9.09 -14.05 -25.38
CA GLU A 122 8.58 -13.03 -26.29
C GLU A 122 8.00 -11.82 -25.53
N VAL A 123 8.02 -10.67 -26.21
CA VAL A 123 7.58 -9.39 -25.66
C VAL A 123 6.35 -8.88 -26.40
N VAL A 124 5.26 -8.70 -25.65
CA VAL A 124 4.08 -7.95 -26.07
C VAL A 124 4.23 -6.51 -25.63
N TRP A 125 4.44 -5.61 -26.59
CA TRP A 125 4.66 -4.19 -26.35
C TRP A 125 3.39 -3.37 -26.62
N ILE A 126 2.87 -2.72 -25.59
CA ILE A 126 1.77 -1.75 -25.70
C ILE A 126 2.38 -0.41 -26.11
N ASP A 127 1.95 0.14 -27.25
CA ASP A 127 2.37 1.48 -27.69
C ASP A 127 2.06 2.53 -26.59
N GLY A 128 2.99 3.48 -26.40
CA GLY A 128 3.02 4.36 -25.22
C GLY A 128 1.85 5.34 -25.10
N ASP A 129 1.18 5.62 -26.21
CA ASP A 129 -0.02 6.44 -26.33
C ASP A 129 -1.31 5.62 -26.47
N ALA A 130 -1.23 4.28 -26.41
CA ALA A 130 -2.40 3.42 -26.51
C ALA A 130 -3.29 3.55 -25.26
N GLU A 131 -4.59 3.67 -25.51
CA GLU A 131 -5.65 3.60 -24.51
C GLU A 131 -6.56 2.41 -24.86
N ILE A 132 -6.32 1.27 -24.21
CA ILE A 132 -6.98 0.01 -24.52
C ILE A 132 -8.13 -0.21 -23.52
N ASP A 133 -9.35 -0.20 -24.02
CA ASP A 133 -10.55 -0.51 -23.23
C ASP A 133 -10.63 -2.03 -22.97
N MET A 134 -10.59 -2.38 -21.71
CA MET A 134 -10.65 -3.74 -21.18
C MET A 134 -12.10 -4.12 -20.80
N THR A 135 -13.10 -3.30 -21.07
CA THR A 135 -14.50 -3.60 -20.74
C THR A 135 -14.96 -4.91 -21.41
N GLY A 136 -15.13 -5.95 -20.58
CA GLY A 136 -15.50 -7.29 -21.06
C GLY A 136 -14.36 -8.08 -21.72
N LEU A 137 -13.14 -7.53 -21.74
CA LEU A 137 -11.92 -8.15 -22.21
C LEU A 137 -11.02 -8.53 -21.02
N SER A 138 -10.45 -9.73 -21.10
CA SER A 138 -9.49 -10.26 -20.14
C SER A 138 -8.49 -11.09 -20.93
N ILE A 139 -7.20 -10.90 -20.67
CA ILE A 139 -6.13 -11.66 -21.33
C ILE A 139 -5.40 -12.54 -20.32
N THR A 140 -4.84 -13.65 -20.82
CA THR A 140 -3.96 -14.52 -20.05
C THR A 140 -2.60 -14.54 -20.71
N LEU A 141 -1.55 -14.18 -19.96
CA LEU A 141 -0.17 -14.24 -20.46
C LEU A 141 0.40 -15.64 -20.24
N ALA A 142 0.92 -16.27 -21.29
CA ALA A 142 1.65 -17.52 -21.14
C ALA A 142 2.93 -17.34 -20.31
N GLY A 143 3.42 -18.42 -19.70
CA GLY A 143 4.65 -18.38 -18.92
C GLY A 143 5.86 -17.91 -19.73
N GLY A 144 6.71 -17.09 -19.12
CA GLY A 144 7.88 -16.47 -19.74
C GLY A 144 7.59 -15.28 -20.65
N VAL A 145 6.33 -14.86 -20.81
CA VAL A 145 5.96 -13.69 -21.64
C VAL A 145 6.18 -12.39 -20.87
N THR A 146 6.69 -11.37 -21.56
CA THR A 146 6.76 -10.01 -21.04
C THR A 146 5.68 -9.11 -21.64
N LEU A 147 4.87 -8.47 -20.81
CA LEU A 147 3.99 -7.37 -21.20
C LEU A 147 4.65 -6.03 -20.84
N ALA A 148 4.96 -5.20 -21.84
CA ALA A 148 5.75 -3.98 -21.64
C ALA A 148 5.12 -2.72 -22.26
N SER A 149 5.45 -1.57 -21.69
CA SER A 149 5.27 -0.26 -22.33
C SER A 149 6.37 0.71 -21.89
N ASP A 150 6.30 1.99 -22.30
CA ASP A 150 7.41 2.94 -22.22
C ASP A 150 7.32 3.97 -21.09
N ARG A 151 6.53 3.72 -20.03
CA ARG A 151 6.42 4.65 -18.89
C ARG A 151 7.79 5.11 -18.39
N GLY A 152 7.97 6.43 -18.32
CA GLY A 152 9.21 7.09 -17.90
C GLY A 152 10.21 7.39 -19.02
N ARG A 153 10.06 6.79 -20.21
CA ARG A 153 10.96 7.04 -21.35
C ARG A 153 10.51 8.23 -22.16
N GLY A 154 11.40 9.21 -22.33
CA GLY A 154 11.06 10.42 -23.09
C GLY A 154 9.84 11.17 -22.52
N ASN A 155 9.61 11.07 -21.21
CA ASN A 155 8.41 11.56 -20.50
C ASN A 155 7.10 10.83 -20.84
N SER A 156 7.15 9.68 -21.52
CA SER A 156 5.96 8.87 -21.75
C SER A 156 5.31 8.45 -20.42
N GLN A 157 3.98 8.45 -20.41
CA GLN A 157 3.21 7.94 -19.29
C GLN A 157 3.07 6.41 -19.32
N GLY A 158 3.37 5.78 -20.47
CA GLY A 158 3.08 4.38 -20.78
C GLY A 158 1.65 4.19 -21.29
N GLY A 159 1.45 3.15 -22.10
CA GLY A 159 0.12 2.73 -22.54
C GLY A 159 -0.76 2.36 -21.34
N VAL A 160 -2.08 2.54 -21.50
CA VAL A 160 -3.06 2.29 -20.43
C VAL A 160 -4.08 1.24 -20.83
N LEU A 161 -4.24 0.25 -19.96
CA LEU A 161 -5.36 -0.68 -19.95
C LEU A 161 -6.42 -0.11 -19.00
N HIS A 162 -7.63 0.15 -19.49
CA HIS A 162 -8.65 0.84 -18.70
C HIS A 162 -10.04 0.17 -18.78
N GLN A 163 -10.88 0.44 -17.80
CA GLN A 163 -12.30 0.11 -17.85
C GLN A 163 -13.06 1.24 -17.16
N ASP A 164 -13.99 1.87 -17.89
CA ASP A 164 -14.73 3.03 -17.39
C ASP A 164 -16.03 2.67 -16.68
N GLU A 165 -16.58 1.48 -16.95
CA GLU A 165 -17.83 1.02 -16.36
C GLU A 165 -17.58 -0.03 -15.27
N ASN A 166 -18.39 -0.02 -14.21
CA ASN A 166 -18.29 -1.07 -13.20
C ASN A 166 -18.74 -2.43 -13.74
N GLY A 167 -18.00 -3.46 -13.38
CA GLY A 167 -18.27 -4.84 -13.80
C GLY A 167 -17.31 -5.82 -13.13
N PHE A 168 -17.51 -7.11 -13.38
CA PHE A 168 -16.55 -8.13 -12.97
C PHE A 168 -15.48 -8.26 -14.05
N ASN A 169 -14.22 -7.95 -13.73
CA ASN A 169 -13.12 -8.10 -14.68
C ASN A 169 -11.75 -8.24 -14.01
N ALA A 170 -10.90 -9.06 -14.63
CA ALA A 170 -9.47 -9.14 -14.39
C ALA A 170 -8.78 -8.76 -15.69
N PHE A 171 -8.07 -7.62 -15.76
CA PHE A 171 -7.54 -7.18 -17.06
C PHE A 171 -6.51 -8.18 -17.60
N VAL A 172 -5.56 -8.57 -16.73
CA VAL A 172 -4.49 -9.51 -17.05
C VAL A 172 -4.46 -10.62 -16.01
N THR A 173 -4.32 -11.86 -16.46
CA THR A 173 -4.08 -13.03 -15.62
C THR A 173 -2.76 -13.69 -16.04
N THR A 174 -1.93 -14.12 -15.09
CA THR A 174 -0.77 -14.98 -15.41
C THR A 174 -1.24 -16.41 -15.65
N GLY A 175 -0.84 -17.00 -16.78
CA GLY A 175 -1.17 -18.37 -17.17
C GLY A 175 0.00 -19.35 -17.09
N GLY A 176 1.16 -18.88 -16.64
CA GLY A 176 2.36 -19.66 -16.38
C GLY A 176 3.41 -18.84 -15.63
N ASP A 177 4.48 -19.49 -15.21
CA ASP A 177 5.57 -18.90 -14.42
C ASP A 177 6.43 -17.93 -15.25
N ASP A 178 7.36 -17.21 -14.60
CA ASP A 178 8.35 -16.34 -15.27
C ASP A 178 7.73 -15.18 -16.10
N VAL A 179 6.54 -14.70 -15.72
CA VAL A 179 5.89 -13.56 -16.39
C VAL A 179 6.46 -12.23 -15.89
N ARG A 180 6.70 -11.28 -16.81
CA ARG A 180 7.07 -9.91 -16.45
C ARG A 180 6.08 -8.88 -16.98
N ILE A 181 5.74 -7.91 -16.15
CA ILE A 181 4.88 -6.78 -16.53
C ILE A 181 5.61 -5.48 -16.17
N THR A 182 5.90 -4.65 -17.18
CA THR A 182 6.71 -3.45 -16.97
C THR A 182 6.23 -2.22 -17.73
N GLY A 183 6.21 -1.05 -17.07
CA GLY A 183 5.98 0.22 -17.77
C GLY A 183 4.53 0.48 -18.20
N VAL A 184 3.58 -0.36 -17.78
CA VAL A 184 2.16 -0.29 -18.17
C VAL A 184 1.31 0.43 -17.10
N ARG A 185 0.29 1.17 -17.53
CA ARG A 185 -0.74 1.74 -16.64
C ARG A 185 -2.02 0.90 -16.67
N PHE A 186 -2.64 0.75 -15.51
CA PHE A 186 -3.87 0.01 -15.26
C PHE A 186 -4.87 0.94 -14.56
N SER A 187 -6.04 1.14 -15.17
CA SER A 187 -7.07 2.07 -14.68
C SER A 187 -8.45 1.40 -14.57
N GLY A 188 -8.90 1.13 -13.35
CA GLY A 188 -10.27 0.72 -13.08
C GLY A 188 -11.25 1.91 -13.11
N PRO A 189 -12.55 1.64 -12.90
CA PRO A 189 -13.63 2.61 -13.11
C PRO A 189 -13.83 3.65 -11.99
N GLU A 190 -13.27 3.45 -10.79
CA GLU A 190 -13.64 4.23 -9.60
C GLU A 190 -12.43 4.90 -8.93
N HIS A 191 -12.17 6.17 -9.28
CA HIS A 191 -11.03 6.95 -8.77
C HIS A 191 -11.35 7.83 -7.55
N GLU A 192 -12.62 7.97 -7.21
CA GLU A 192 -13.09 8.82 -6.10
C GLU A 192 -13.85 8.01 -5.07
N TYR A 193 -13.92 8.52 -3.83
CA TYR A 193 -14.77 7.88 -2.83
C TYR A 193 -16.23 7.93 -3.24
N TRP A 194 -16.91 6.83 -2.98
CA TRP A 194 -18.35 6.72 -3.00
C TRP A 194 -18.78 5.81 -1.86
N ASN A 195 -20.00 6.04 -1.36
CA ASN A 195 -20.63 5.15 -0.40
C ASN A 195 -21.79 4.37 -1.06
N TYR A 196 -22.30 3.36 -0.36
CA TYR A 196 -23.38 2.50 -0.87
C TYR A 196 -24.69 3.25 -1.13
N GLU A 197 -25.00 4.26 -0.32
CA GLU A 197 -26.19 5.11 -0.49
C GLU A 197 -26.09 5.93 -1.78
N ASP A 198 -24.93 6.52 -2.08
CA ASP A 198 -24.69 7.31 -3.29
C ASP A 198 -24.94 6.50 -4.58
N LYS A 199 -24.61 5.20 -4.55
CA LYS A 199 -24.82 4.28 -5.68
C LYS A 199 -26.15 3.52 -5.61
N GLY A 200 -26.92 3.67 -4.54
CA GLY A 200 -28.19 2.96 -4.34
C GLY A 200 -28.04 1.43 -4.31
N ILE A 201 -26.96 0.94 -3.70
CA ILE A 201 -26.64 -0.49 -3.59
C ILE A 201 -26.59 -0.95 -2.12
N ASP A 202 -26.67 -2.25 -1.88
CA ASP A 202 -26.58 -2.82 -0.53
C ASP A 202 -25.23 -3.53 -0.27
N SER A 203 -24.49 -3.84 -1.34
CA SER A 203 -23.23 -4.57 -1.27
C SER A 203 -22.22 -4.05 -2.28
N ILE A 204 -20.93 -4.10 -1.92
CA ILE A 204 -19.84 -3.83 -2.87
C ILE A 204 -19.88 -4.75 -4.11
N TYR A 205 -20.43 -5.96 -3.95
CA TYR A 205 -20.56 -6.92 -5.03
C TYR A 205 -21.65 -6.55 -6.06
N ASP A 206 -22.52 -5.61 -5.74
CA ASP A 206 -23.56 -5.13 -6.66
C ASP A 206 -23.00 -4.11 -7.67
N VAL A 207 -21.87 -3.47 -7.36
CA VAL A 207 -21.16 -2.58 -8.29
C VAL A 207 -20.34 -3.39 -9.29
N GLY A 208 -19.67 -4.44 -8.82
CA GLY A 208 -18.75 -5.24 -9.64
C GLY A 208 -17.33 -5.16 -9.11
N ILE A 209 -16.60 -6.26 -9.25
CA ILE A 209 -15.25 -6.44 -8.72
C ILE A 209 -14.24 -6.33 -9.88
N THR A 210 -13.42 -5.29 -9.88
CA THR A 210 -12.35 -5.11 -10.87
C THR A 210 -10.97 -5.24 -10.25
N TYR A 211 -10.08 -5.94 -10.95
CA TYR A 211 -8.67 -6.04 -10.60
C TYR A 211 -7.80 -5.91 -11.84
N GLY A 212 -6.62 -5.29 -11.67
CA GLY A 212 -5.69 -5.03 -12.77
C GLY A 212 -4.95 -6.29 -13.19
N LEU A 213 -4.30 -6.94 -12.22
CA LEU A 213 -3.53 -8.16 -12.42
C LEU A 213 -3.96 -9.24 -11.44
N LEU A 214 -4.28 -10.42 -11.96
CA LEU A 214 -4.41 -11.65 -11.20
C LEU A 214 -3.17 -12.52 -11.43
N ILE A 215 -2.40 -12.73 -10.37
CA ILE A 215 -1.35 -13.76 -10.34
C ILE A 215 -2.01 -15.04 -9.86
N ASP A 216 -2.35 -15.93 -10.79
CA ASP A 216 -3.11 -17.16 -10.55
C ASP A 216 -2.17 -18.36 -10.53
N ASP A 217 -1.98 -18.99 -9.37
CA ASP A 217 -1.23 -20.25 -9.18
C ASP A 217 0.06 -20.36 -10.03
N THR A 218 0.87 -19.30 -10.00
CA THR A 218 2.08 -19.14 -10.83
C THR A 218 3.20 -18.50 -10.03
N ASP A 219 4.43 -18.83 -10.42
CA ASP A 219 5.66 -18.44 -9.74
C ASP A 219 6.50 -17.46 -10.58
N ASP A 220 7.48 -16.84 -9.93
CA ASP A 220 8.53 -16.02 -10.57
C ASP A 220 7.97 -14.86 -11.42
N VAL A 221 6.92 -14.20 -10.92
CA VAL A 221 6.30 -13.03 -11.58
C VAL A 221 6.94 -11.72 -11.13
N GLU A 222 7.45 -10.93 -12.07
CA GLU A 222 8.01 -9.58 -11.83
C GLU A 222 7.05 -8.49 -12.32
N VAL A 223 6.69 -7.55 -11.46
CA VAL A 223 5.88 -6.38 -11.80
C VAL A 223 6.65 -5.11 -11.45
N ASP A 224 7.00 -4.32 -12.46
CA ASP A 224 7.85 -3.15 -12.26
C ASP A 224 7.45 -1.91 -13.05
N ASN A 225 7.74 -0.71 -12.53
CA ASN A 225 7.50 0.55 -13.25
C ASN A 225 6.05 0.69 -13.76
N CYS A 226 5.08 0.13 -13.05
CA CYS A 226 3.67 0.16 -13.42
C CYS A 226 2.90 1.23 -12.62
N ARG A 227 1.65 1.46 -13.02
CA ARG A 227 0.68 2.22 -12.21
C ARG A 227 -0.66 1.51 -12.18
N PHE A 228 -1.20 1.29 -10.98
CA PHE A 228 -2.53 0.71 -10.75
C PHE A 228 -3.42 1.71 -10.02
N SER A 229 -4.56 2.05 -10.60
CA SER A 229 -5.52 3.00 -10.02
C SER A 229 -6.96 2.68 -10.37
N GLY A 230 -7.91 3.17 -9.59
CA GLY A 230 -9.34 3.10 -9.91
C GLY A 230 -10.02 1.74 -9.67
N PHE A 231 -9.34 0.77 -9.08
CA PHE A 231 -9.88 -0.59 -8.93
C PHE A 231 -10.87 -0.66 -7.79
N THR A 232 -12.04 -1.28 -8.06
CA THR A 232 -13.05 -1.50 -7.03
C THR A 232 -12.62 -2.59 -6.05
N TYR A 233 -11.72 -3.49 -6.46
CA TYR A 233 -11.19 -4.55 -5.62
C TYR A 233 -9.70 -4.45 -5.30
N THR A 234 -8.81 -4.68 -6.26
CA THR A 234 -7.36 -4.60 -6.03
C THR A 234 -6.58 -4.28 -7.30
N GLY A 235 -5.45 -3.58 -7.20
CA GLY A 235 -4.52 -3.43 -8.32
C GLY A 235 -3.95 -4.79 -8.73
N ILE A 236 -3.34 -5.50 -7.78
CA ILE A 236 -2.78 -6.85 -7.95
C ILE A 236 -3.41 -7.80 -6.93
N ARG A 237 -3.75 -9.01 -7.36
CA ARG A 237 -4.08 -10.13 -6.48
C ARG A 237 -3.02 -11.22 -6.63
N VAL A 238 -2.47 -11.70 -5.52
CA VAL A 238 -1.51 -12.81 -5.48
C VAL A 238 -2.19 -14.07 -4.95
N GLY A 239 -2.32 -15.08 -5.80
CA GLY A 239 -2.96 -16.34 -5.49
C GLY A 239 -4.50 -16.26 -5.47
N MET A 240 -5.12 -17.41 -5.28
CA MET A 240 -6.57 -17.58 -5.18
C MET A 240 -6.96 -18.36 -3.90
N TRP A 241 -8.27 -18.55 -3.71
CA TRP A 241 -8.80 -19.40 -2.63
C TRP A 241 -8.34 -20.85 -2.81
N GLY A 242 -7.52 -21.34 -1.90
CA GLY A 242 -7.08 -22.73 -1.85
C GLY A 242 -5.72 -22.85 -1.15
N ASP A 243 -5.09 -24.01 -1.30
CA ASP A 243 -3.72 -24.26 -0.83
C ASP A 243 -2.67 -23.80 -1.86
N TYR A 244 -2.96 -22.69 -2.58
CA TYR A 244 -2.07 -22.13 -3.59
C TYR A 244 -0.96 -21.31 -2.90
N GLU A 245 0.28 -21.51 -3.34
CA GLU A 245 1.45 -20.78 -2.84
C GLU A 245 2.22 -20.22 -4.04
N CYS A 246 2.02 -18.94 -4.34
CA CYS A 246 2.81 -18.25 -5.37
C CYS A 246 4.19 -17.84 -4.79
N GLU A 247 5.26 -18.40 -5.35
CA GLU A 247 6.65 -18.11 -5.01
C GLU A 247 7.29 -17.14 -6.03
N GLY A 248 8.40 -16.51 -5.67
CA GLY A 248 9.15 -15.66 -6.62
C GLY A 248 8.47 -14.34 -7.04
N ILE A 249 7.34 -13.97 -6.42
CA ILE A 249 6.61 -12.76 -6.80
C ILE A 249 7.35 -11.50 -6.35
N TYR A 250 7.69 -10.62 -7.29
CA TYR A 250 8.45 -9.42 -7.05
C TYR A 250 7.76 -8.17 -7.62
N VAL A 251 7.31 -7.28 -6.74
CA VAL A 251 6.60 -6.04 -7.14
C VAL A 251 7.42 -4.83 -6.69
N HIS A 252 7.90 -4.04 -7.65
CA HIS A 252 8.74 -2.89 -7.32
C HIS A 252 8.61 -1.68 -8.23
N HIS A 253 9.01 -0.51 -7.72
CA HIS A 253 8.99 0.74 -8.49
C HIS A 253 7.62 1.05 -9.14
N THR A 254 6.55 0.57 -8.52
CA THR A 254 5.18 0.66 -9.03
C THR A 254 4.36 1.62 -8.18
N GLU A 255 3.42 2.32 -8.82
CA GLU A 255 2.47 3.20 -8.16
C GLU A 255 1.12 2.50 -7.97
N PHE A 256 0.58 2.54 -6.76
CA PHE A 256 -0.77 2.06 -6.43
C PHE A 256 -1.54 3.20 -5.81
N VAL A 257 -2.41 3.83 -6.59
CA VAL A 257 -3.04 5.07 -6.15
C VAL A 257 -4.51 5.15 -6.49
N ASP A 258 -5.26 5.87 -5.65
CA ASP A 258 -6.67 6.17 -5.90
C ASP A 258 -7.48 4.90 -6.18
N ASN A 259 -7.39 3.92 -5.27
CA ASN A 259 -8.22 2.70 -5.24
C ASN A 259 -9.16 2.78 -4.01
N PRO A 260 -10.21 3.61 -4.06
CA PRO A 260 -10.81 4.19 -2.87
C PRO A 260 -12.21 3.55 -2.65
N SER A 261 -12.37 2.27 -2.95
CA SER A 261 -13.65 1.57 -2.76
C SER A 261 -14.03 1.50 -1.24
N PRO A 262 -15.32 1.56 -0.85
CA PRO A 262 -15.73 1.62 0.56
C PRO A 262 -15.45 0.34 1.38
N ALA A 263 -15.50 -0.84 0.76
CA ALA A 263 -15.30 -2.14 1.44
C ALA A 263 -14.13 -2.96 0.88
N LEU A 264 -13.65 -2.61 -0.30
CA LEU A 264 -12.53 -3.22 -1.02
C LEU A 264 -11.59 -2.08 -1.49
N GLY A 265 -10.77 -2.24 -2.52
CA GLY A 265 -9.90 -1.15 -3.01
C GLY A 265 -8.50 -1.26 -2.41
N TYR A 266 -7.83 -2.35 -2.77
CA TYR A 266 -6.50 -2.68 -2.33
C TYR A 266 -5.47 -2.27 -3.38
N GLY A 267 -4.25 -1.93 -2.97
CA GLY A 267 -3.14 -1.86 -3.92
C GLY A 267 -2.75 -3.28 -4.34
N ILE A 268 -2.40 -4.09 -3.34
CA ILE A 268 -2.05 -5.50 -3.49
C ILE A 268 -2.79 -6.31 -2.43
N GLU A 269 -3.46 -7.39 -2.85
CA GLU A 269 -4.08 -8.36 -1.96
C GLU A 269 -3.43 -9.73 -2.10
N ILE A 270 -3.14 -10.38 -0.97
CA ILE A 270 -2.43 -11.66 -0.91
C ILE A 270 -3.37 -12.72 -0.35
N TYR A 271 -3.68 -13.70 -1.21
CA TYR A 271 -4.38 -14.94 -0.87
C TYR A 271 -3.42 -16.04 -0.47
N GLY A 272 -2.40 -16.31 -1.28
CA GLY A 272 -1.43 -17.37 -1.03
C GLY A 272 -0.12 -17.08 -1.77
N GLY A 273 0.99 -17.08 -1.03
CA GLY A 273 2.31 -16.75 -1.57
C GLY A 273 3.19 -15.97 -0.58
N ASP A 274 4.40 -15.61 -1.01
CA ASP A 274 5.38 -14.80 -0.25
C ASP A 274 5.97 -13.65 -1.11
N PRO A 275 5.14 -12.70 -1.58
CA PRO A 275 5.61 -11.63 -2.45
C PRO A 275 6.58 -10.69 -1.73
N VAL A 276 7.60 -10.26 -2.47
CA VAL A 276 8.48 -9.16 -2.10
C VAL A 276 7.98 -7.88 -2.77
N ILE A 277 7.63 -6.90 -1.94
CA ILE A 277 6.99 -5.64 -2.34
C ILE A 277 7.90 -4.52 -1.87
N GLU A 278 8.66 -3.90 -2.79
CA GLU A 278 9.61 -2.85 -2.43
C GLU A 278 9.79 -1.70 -3.42
N TYR A 279 10.20 -0.53 -2.92
CA TYR A 279 10.40 0.69 -3.72
C TYR A 279 9.13 1.17 -4.45
N ASN A 280 7.95 0.84 -3.92
CA ASN A 280 6.67 1.26 -4.47
C ASN A 280 6.13 2.52 -3.79
N TYR A 281 5.21 3.21 -4.47
CA TYR A 281 4.40 4.29 -3.92
C TYR A 281 2.95 3.85 -3.76
N PHE A 282 2.38 4.07 -2.58
CA PHE A 282 0.97 3.80 -2.31
C PHE A 282 0.29 5.05 -1.78
N ASP A 283 -0.87 5.43 -2.32
CA ASP A 283 -1.61 6.59 -1.80
C ASP A 283 -3.10 6.54 -2.15
N ASN A 284 -3.97 6.97 -1.25
CA ASN A 284 -5.44 6.98 -1.43
C ASN A 284 -6.04 5.61 -1.81
N ASN A 285 -5.47 4.52 -1.28
CA ASN A 285 -6.08 3.19 -1.32
C ASN A 285 -6.98 2.98 -0.10
N ARG A 286 -7.93 2.03 -0.14
CA ARG A 286 -8.63 1.64 1.08
C ARG A 286 -7.66 0.98 2.07
N ARG A 287 -6.93 -0.01 1.57
CA ARG A 287 -5.73 -0.60 2.18
C ARG A 287 -4.69 -0.66 1.08
N SER A 288 -3.43 -0.39 1.36
CA SER A 288 -2.39 -0.48 0.32
C SER A 288 -1.96 -1.93 0.13
N ILE A 289 -1.70 -2.64 1.22
CA ILE A 289 -1.41 -4.08 1.25
C ILE A 289 -2.41 -4.77 2.17
N ALA A 290 -3.00 -5.87 1.71
CA ALA A 290 -3.91 -6.69 2.51
C ALA A 290 -3.64 -8.19 2.35
N GLY A 291 -3.33 -8.89 3.44
CA GLY A 291 -3.35 -10.35 3.48
C GLY A 291 -4.71 -10.88 3.92
N VAL A 292 -5.20 -12.01 3.38
CA VAL A 292 -6.55 -12.53 3.69
C VAL A 292 -6.68 -13.23 5.05
N GLY A 293 -5.59 -13.72 5.63
CA GLY A 293 -5.58 -14.42 6.91
C GLY A 293 -6.22 -15.82 6.85
N GLY A 294 -6.70 -16.32 8.00
CA GLY A 294 -7.32 -17.64 8.12
C GLY A 294 -6.35 -18.79 7.87
N ASP A 295 -6.86 -19.87 7.27
CA ASP A 295 -6.08 -21.07 6.93
C ASP A 295 -5.08 -20.84 5.78
N PHE A 296 -5.18 -19.72 5.07
CA PHE A 296 -4.38 -19.46 3.89
C PHE A 296 -2.89 -19.25 4.22
N PRO A 297 -1.97 -19.72 3.35
CA PRO A 297 -0.52 -19.55 3.49
C PRO A 297 -0.07 -18.14 3.10
N VAL A 298 -0.64 -17.12 3.75
CA VAL A 298 -0.32 -15.72 3.47
C VAL A 298 1.01 -15.35 4.12
N ASN A 299 2.01 -15.10 3.28
CA ASN A 299 3.24 -14.42 3.66
C ASN A 299 3.37 -13.12 2.88
N TYR A 300 4.23 -12.21 3.33
CA TYR A 300 4.71 -11.11 2.48
C TYR A 300 5.93 -10.42 3.10
N THR A 301 6.73 -9.81 2.23
CA THR A 301 7.76 -8.85 2.60
C THR A 301 7.46 -7.49 2.00
N VAL A 302 7.04 -6.53 2.83
CA VAL A 302 6.82 -5.13 2.48
C VAL A 302 8.00 -4.32 2.98
N ARG A 303 8.88 -3.86 2.09
CA ARG A 303 10.06 -3.10 2.51
C ARG A 303 10.40 -1.92 1.60
N ASN A 304 11.07 -0.90 2.13
CA ASN A 304 11.57 0.23 1.34
C ASN A 304 10.47 0.97 0.51
N ASN A 305 9.21 0.92 0.92
CA ASN A 305 8.11 1.61 0.24
C ASN A 305 7.79 2.96 0.88
N LEU A 306 7.14 3.82 0.11
CA LEU A 306 6.49 5.03 0.61
C LEU A 306 4.98 4.88 0.56
N PHE A 307 4.33 5.02 1.71
CA PHE A 307 2.89 5.17 1.82
C PHE A 307 2.59 6.65 2.03
N GLY A 308 1.87 7.25 1.09
CA GLY A 308 1.47 8.64 1.07
C GLY A 308 0.54 9.02 2.22
N PRO A 309 0.23 10.33 2.34
CA PRO A 309 -0.55 10.85 3.46
C PRO A 309 -2.02 10.43 3.40
N ARG A 310 -2.54 10.07 2.21
CA ARG A 310 -3.93 9.69 2.04
C ARG A 310 -4.06 8.18 2.21
N THR A 311 -4.84 7.76 3.19
CA THR A 311 -5.26 6.37 3.36
C THR A 311 -6.70 6.37 3.84
N ARG A 312 -7.52 5.36 3.54
CA ARG A 312 -8.86 5.29 4.16
C ARG A 312 -8.80 4.63 5.53
N LEU A 313 -8.08 3.52 5.57
CA LEU A 313 -7.86 2.67 6.72
C LEU A 313 -6.37 2.35 6.79
N ALA A 314 -5.93 1.42 7.65
CA ALA A 314 -4.51 1.15 7.78
C ALA A 314 -3.87 0.73 6.44
N PRO A 315 -2.80 1.40 5.98
CA PRO A 315 -2.20 1.10 4.68
C PRO A 315 -1.65 -0.32 4.62
N ILE A 316 -1.09 -0.85 5.70
CA ILE A 316 -0.59 -2.24 5.75
C ILE A 316 -1.50 -3.06 6.66
N ASP A 317 -2.09 -4.12 6.11
CA ASP A 317 -3.08 -4.95 6.79
C ASP A 317 -2.81 -6.44 6.62
N ALA A 318 -3.13 -7.22 7.65
CA ALA A 318 -3.34 -8.65 7.56
C ALA A 318 -4.68 -8.95 8.20
N HIS A 319 -5.65 -9.40 7.40
CA HIS A 319 -6.93 -9.86 7.91
C HIS A 319 -6.77 -11.08 8.81
N GLY A 320 -7.79 -11.34 9.63
CA GLY A 320 -7.89 -12.50 10.47
C GLY A 320 -9.00 -13.41 9.97
N GLY A 321 -8.77 -14.71 10.03
CA GLY A 321 -9.78 -15.72 9.74
C GLY A 321 -9.81 -16.77 10.84
N ALA A 322 -10.99 -17.33 11.09
CA ALA A 322 -11.09 -18.51 11.96
C ALA A 322 -10.37 -19.69 11.29
N VAL A 323 -9.70 -20.49 12.12
CA VAL A 323 -9.02 -21.72 11.74
C VAL A 323 -9.48 -22.80 12.72
N ASP A 324 -9.78 -23.98 12.21
CA ASP A 324 -10.18 -25.10 13.06
C ASP A 324 -9.10 -25.39 14.11
N ASP A 325 -9.53 -25.72 15.33
CA ASP A 325 -8.67 -26.01 16.49
C ASP A 325 -7.77 -24.84 16.99
N MET A 326 -8.01 -23.60 16.55
CA MET A 326 -7.29 -22.42 17.03
C MET A 326 -8.21 -21.45 17.81
N ASP A 327 -7.77 -21.06 19.01
CA ASP A 327 -8.53 -20.15 19.89
C ASP A 327 -8.57 -18.68 19.41
N GLN A 328 -7.70 -18.33 18.47
CA GLN A 328 -7.54 -16.96 17.95
C GLN A 328 -7.64 -16.94 16.42
N PRO A 329 -8.17 -15.86 15.82
CA PRO A 329 -8.10 -15.67 14.37
C PRO A 329 -6.65 -15.70 13.89
N GLN A 330 -6.38 -16.35 12.76
CA GLN A 330 -5.04 -16.41 12.16
C GLN A 330 -4.87 -15.28 11.15
N ALA A 331 -3.74 -14.58 11.22
CA ALA A 331 -3.42 -13.43 10.37
C ALA A 331 -2.21 -13.71 9.46
N GLY A 332 -2.32 -14.79 8.69
CA GLY A 332 -1.25 -15.29 7.83
C GLY A 332 -0.18 -16.09 8.58
N VAL A 333 0.94 -16.32 7.92
CA VAL A 333 2.06 -17.14 8.41
C VAL A 333 3.19 -16.25 8.88
N ARG A 334 3.93 -15.64 7.95
CA ARG A 334 5.06 -14.76 8.21
C ARG A 334 4.91 -13.43 7.48
N LEU A 335 4.96 -12.35 8.24
CA LEU A 335 4.82 -10.99 7.72
C LEU A 335 6.11 -10.22 7.99
N THR A 336 6.72 -9.62 6.99
CA THR A 336 7.90 -8.75 7.15
C THR A 336 7.57 -7.35 6.67
N ILE A 337 7.65 -6.37 7.57
CA ILE A 337 7.36 -4.96 7.32
C ILE A 337 8.61 -4.17 7.75
N ASP A 338 9.45 -3.80 6.79
CA ASP A 338 10.82 -3.34 7.06
C ASP A 338 11.19 -2.06 6.31
N ASN A 339 11.72 -1.04 7.01
CA ASN A 339 12.27 0.16 6.36
C ASN A 339 11.29 0.90 5.42
N ASN A 340 10.00 0.93 5.76
CA ASN A 340 9.01 1.72 5.04
C ASN A 340 8.83 3.10 5.67
N VAL A 341 8.38 4.07 4.88
CA VAL A 341 7.90 5.37 5.36
C VAL A 341 6.38 5.42 5.17
N VAL A 342 5.64 5.68 6.25
CA VAL A 342 4.18 5.79 6.23
C VAL A 342 3.76 7.17 6.69
N LEU A 343 3.20 7.96 5.78
CA LEU A 343 2.83 9.35 6.01
C LEU A 343 1.40 9.54 6.50
N SER A 344 0.55 8.52 6.39
CA SER A 344 -0.86 8.62 6.78
C SER A 344 -1.04 8.60 8.30
N GLU A 345 -1.74 9.60 8.84
CA GLU A 345 -2.12 9.67 10.25
C GLU A 345 -3.62 9.48 10.46
N GLU A 346 -4.44 9.93 9.51
CA GLU A 346 -5.90 9.92 9.56
C GLU A 346 -6.50 9.32 8.30
N GLY A 347 -7.73 8.83 8.42
CA GLY A 347 -8.49 8.34 7.29
C GLY A 347 -8.96 9.51 6.44
N ALA A 348 -8.61 9.53 5.16
CA ALA A 348 -8.90 10.62 4.22
C ALA A 348 -10.40 10.98 4.12
N VAL A 349 -11.29 10.04 4.43
CA VAL A 349 -12.74 10.25 4.48
C VAL A 349 -13.26 10.42 5.91
N SER A 350 -12.80 9.58 6.85
CA SER A 350 -13.34 9.58 8.20
C SER A 350 -12.80 10.70 9.08
N GLY A 351 -11.63 11.25 8.76
CA GLY A 351 -10.86 12.16 9.63
C GLY A 351 -10.39 11.50 10.93
N ASN A 352 -10.67 10.21 11.11
CA ASN A 352 -10.31 9.48 12.31
C ASN A 352 -8.88 8.98 12.17
N ALA A 353 -8.13 9.02 13.26
CA ALA A 353 -6.78 8.49 13.27
C ALA A 353 -6.74 7.02 12.85
N GLN A 354 -5.83 6.71 11.95
CA GLN A 354 -5.64 5.36 11.43
C GLN A 354 -4.29 4.82 11.87
N PRO A 355 -4.22 3.51 12.19
CA PRO A 355 -2.93 2.88 12.39
C PRO A 355 -2.19 2.72 11.05
N ALA A 356 -0.86 2.64 11.10
CA ALA A 356 -0.05 2.38 9.89
C ALA A 356 -0.04 0.89 9.54
N VAL A 357 0.06 0.03 10.56
CA VAL A 357 0.04 -1.43 10.44
C VAL A 357 -1.07 -2.01 11.29
N VAL A 358 -1.89 -2.89 10.72
CA VAL A 358 -2.92 -3.66 11.43
C VAL A 358 -2.75 -5.15 11.16
N ILE A 359 -2.65 -5.95 12.22
CA ILE A 359 -2.65 -7.42 12.16
C ILE A 359 -3.90 -7.93 12.88
N ARG A 360 -4.89 -8.44 12.15
CA ARG A 360 -6.24 -8.74 12.67
C ARG A 360 -6.37 -10.15 13.25
N GLY A 361 -5.33 -10.63 13.91
CA GLY A 361 -5.25 -11.99 14.44
C GLY A 361 -3.81 -12.32 14.85
N VAL A 362 -3.50 -13.59 15.01
CA VAL A 362 -2.16 -14.08 15.34
C VAL A 362 -1.49 -14.64 14.08
N PRO A 363 -0.32 -14.13 13.66
CA PRO A 363 0.48 -14.79 12.64
C PRO A 363 0.92 -16.18 13.12
N ARG A 364 0.80 -17.20 12.26
CA ARG A 364 1.16 -18.59 12.62
C ARG A 364 2.64 -18.74 12.98
N GLU A 365 3.53 -17.97 12.34
CA GLU A 365 4.94 -17.88 12.68
C GLU A 365 5.27 -16.58 13.43
N ARG A 366 5.24 -15.45 12.70
CA ARG A 366 5.64 -14.14 13.23
C ARG A 366 5.35 -12.99 12.26
N ALA A 367 4.99 -11.83 12.79
CA ALA A 367 5.14 -10.55 12.11
C ALA A 367 6.39 -9.81 12.62
N TYR A 368 7.30 -9.45 11.71
CA TYR A 368 8.46 -8.60 11.97
C TYR A 368 8.17 -7.18 11.46
N ILE A 369 8.12 -6.21 12.36
CA ILE A 369 7.84 -4.81 12.02
C ILE A 369 9.01 -3.97 12.48
N ARG A 370 9.91 -3.58 11.58
CA ARG A 370 11.19 -2.98 11.99
C ARG A 370 11.68 -1.88 11.07
N ASN A 371 12.50 -0.98 11.61
CA ASN A 371 13.15 0.11 10.88
C ASN A 371 12.20 1.05 10.11
N ASN A 372 10.89 1.00 10.37
CA ASN A 372 9.92 1.83 9.67
C ASN A 372 9.86 3.23 10.29
N TRP A 373 9.49 4.22 9.49
CA TRP A 373 9.08 5.54 9.98
C TRP A 373 7.57 5.71 9.83
N PHE A 374 6.89 5.89 10.94
CA PHE A 374 5.46 6.20 10.99
C PHE A 374 5.25 7.67 11.34
N PHE A 375 4.64 8.43 10.42
CA PHE A 375 4.28 9.82 10.59
C PHE A 375 3.04 9.95 11.49
N THR A 376 3.21 9.63 12.76
CA THR A 376 2.17 9.77 13.76
C THR A 376 2.80 10.18 15.08
N ASP A 377 2.16 11.12 15.77
CA ASP A 377 2.58 11.50 17.13
C ASP A 377 2.04 10.51 18.18
N ARG A 378 1.20 9.56 17.74
CA ARG A 378 0.63 8.53 18.60
C ARG A 378 1.62 7.37 18.68
N ALA A 379 2.30 7.29 19.83
CA ALA A 379 3.01 6.07 20.22
C ALA A 379 2.08 4.86 20.02
N PRO A 380 2.60 3.69 19.58
CA PRO A 380 1.76 2.52 19.31
C PRO A 380 0.84 2.24 20.50
N PRO A 381 -0.48 2.12 20.31
CA PRO A 381 -1.38 1.98 21.44
C PRO A 381 -1.14 0.63 22.12
N PHE A 382 -0.77 0.70 23.39
CA PHE A 382 -1.02 -0.36 24.36
C PHE A 382 -2.21 0.09 25.20
N SER A 383 -3.43 -0.26 24.82
CA SER A 383 -4.41 -0.62 25.85
C SER A 383 -5.55 -1.45 25.28
N THR A 384 -5.88 -2.50 26.02
CA THR A 384 -7.10 -3.31 25.95
C THR A 384 -8.40 -2.50 26.12
N GLY A 385 -8.32 -1.16 26.25
CA GLY A 385 -9.45 -0.25 26.41
C GLY A 385 -9.83 0.54 25.15
N GLU A 386 -9.04 0.50 24.07
CA GLU A 386 -9.35 1.23 22.82
C GLU A 386 -10.16 0.40 21.81
N GLY A 387 -10.70 -0.76 22.24
CA GLY A 387 -11.57 -1.61 21.44
C GLY A 387 -10.87 -2.22 20.23
N THR A 388 -11.63 -2.93 19.39
CA THR A 388 -11.17 -3.58 18.14
C THR A 388 -11.41 -2.74 16.88
N GLY A 389 -11.93 -1.51 17.00
CA GLY A 389 -12.24 -0.60 15.87
C GLY A 389 -11.20 0.51 15.64
N ASP A 390 -11.27 1.19 14.49
CA ASP A 390 -10.42 2.31 13.98
C ASP A 390 -9.88 3.27 15.06
N GLY A 391 -8.74 2.90 15.62
CA GLY A 391 -8.03 3.60 16.69
C GLY A 391 -6.58 3.69 16.26
N GLY A 392 -6.06 4.91 16.18
CA GLY A 392 -4.80 5.23 15.51
C GLY A 392 -3.52 4.66 16.15
N GLY A 393 -2.37 5.24 15.80
CA GLY A 393 -1.04 4.87 16.29
C GLY A 393 -0.33 3.81 15.45
N ALA A 394 0.99 3.72 15.54
CA ALA A 394 1.80 3.08 14.51
C ALA A 394 1.45 1.60 14.18
N ILE A 395 1.34 0.74 15.19
CA ILE A 395 1.19 -0.71 15.02
C ILE A 395 0.04 -1.19 15.88
N ARG A 396 -0.82 -2.05 15.31
CA ARG A 396 -1.94 -2.63 16.03
C ARG A 396 -2.10 -4.12 15.74
N GLN A 397 -2.49 -4.87 16.76
CA GLN A 397 -2.98 -6.24 16.63
C GLN A 397 -4.38 -6.35 17.22
N TRP A 398 -5.28 -7.10 16.61
CA TRP A 398 -6.64 -7.34 17.13
C TRP A 398 -6.69 -8.51 18.11
N THR A 399 -5.78 -8.48 19.07
CA THR A 399 -5.68 -9.40 20.20
C THR A 399 -5.44 -8.58 21.46
N ASP A 400 -5.73 -9.14 22.64
CA ASP A 400 -5.57 -8.42 23.92
C ASP A 400 -4.10 -8.08 24.23
N GLU A 401 -3.17 -8.81 23.63
CA GLU A 401 -1.73 -8.59 23.73
C GLU A 401 -1.02 -8.90 22.41
N TYR A 402 0.19 -8.39 22.23
CA TYR A 402 0.99 -8.72 21.06
C TYR A 402 1.45 -10.18 21.08
N THR A 403 0.90 -10.98 20.19
CA THR A 403 1.21 -12.39 20.03
C THR A 403 1.86 -12.62 18.67
N ALA A 404 3.02 -13.27 18.67
CA ALA A 404 3.82 -13.49 17.47
C ALA A 404 4.18 -12.18 16.70
N ILE A 405 4.30 -11.05 17.39
CA ILE A 405 4.83 -9.81 16.82
C ILE A 405 6.23 -9.52 17.36
N THR A 406 7.13 -9.06 16.50
CA THR A 406 8.45 -8.53 16.86
C THR A 406 8.64 -7.17 16.22
N ALA A 407 8.55 -6.12 17.05
CA ALA A 407 8.70 -4.75 16.63
C ALA A 407 9.93 -4.07 17.27
N TYR A 408 10.82 -3.49 16.46
CA TYR A 408 12.02 -2.79 16.94
C TYR A 408 12.54 -1.78 15.91
N ASN A 409 13.29 -0.77 16.38
CA ASN A 409 13.86 0.28 15.53
C ASN A 409 12.85 1.06 14.66
N ASN A 410 11.55 0.97 14.96
CA ASN A 410 10.57 1.83 14.32
C ASN A 410 10.63 3.22 14.96
N ILE A 411 10.54 4.24 14.12
CA ILE A 411 10.54 5.63 14.52
C ILE A 411 9.12 6.16 14.36
N VAL A 412 8.61 6.82 15.38
CA VAL A 412 7.34 7.55 15.32
C VAL A 412 7.63 9.05 15.40
N GLY A 413 6.77 9.84 14.80
CA GLY A 413 6.77 11.29 14.93
C GLY A 413 6.91 12.02 13.60
N LYS A 414 6.49 13.27 13.64
CA LYS A 414 6.53 14.20 12.51
C LYS A 414 7.88 14.88 12.47
N PHE A 415 8.89 14.24 11.87
CA PHE A 415 10.15 14.94 11.64
C PHE A 415 9.93 16.04 10.61
N VAL A 416 10.42 17.24 10.92
CA VAL A 416 10.70 18.23 9.89
C VAL A 416 11.85 17.66 9.06
N LEU A 417 11.58 17.35 7.79
CA LEU A 417 12.60 17.04 6.79
C LEU A 417 13.48 18.29 6.63
N THR A 418 14.51 18.41 7.47
CA THR A 418 15.61 19.31 7.15
C THR A 418 16.54 18.60 6.18
N ASP A 419 17.24 19.37 5.35
CA ASP A 419 18.04 18.93 4.20
C ASP A 419 19.16 17.91 4.52
N ARG A 420 19.25 17.39 5.74
CA ARG A 420 20.25 16.46 6.25
C ARG A 420 19.63 15.26 6.96
N LEU A 421 19.09 14.31 6.19
CA LEU A 421 18.81 12.96 6.70
C LEU A 421 20.13 12.21 6.95
N GLY A 422 20.48 12.09 8.22
CA GLY A 422 21.48 11.17 8.73
C GLY A 422 21.00 10.62 10.06
N VAL A 423 20.51 9.37 10.04
CA VAL A 423 20.48 8.31 11.08
C VAL A 423 20.15 8.72 12.55
N PRO A 424 19.22 8.00 13.23
CA PRO A 424 18.34 8.54 14.26
C PRO A 424 18.94 8.67 15.67
N ASN A 425 18.41 9.61 16.45
CA ASN A 425 18.33 9.48 17.91
C ASN A 425 16.91 9.05 18.29
N THR A 426 16.65 7.74 18.33
CA THR A 426 15.78 7.01 19.29
C THR A 426 15.46 5.61 18.75
N ALA A 427 16.37 4.65 18.97
CA ALA A 427 16.05 3.22 18.82
C ALA A 427 15.36 2.72 20.10
N TRP A 428 14.18 2.13 19.99
CA TRP A 428 13.51 1.42 21.09
C TRP A 428 13.86 -0.08 21.04
N ASP A 429 14.42 -0.61 22.14
CA ASP A 429 14.81 -2.02 22.35
C ASP A 429 14.03 -2.60 23.53
N SER A 430 13.18 -3.58 23.26
CA SER A 430 12.34 -4.26 24.25
C SER A 430 13.12 -5.10 25.28
N ARG A 431 14.44 -5.30 25.10
CA ARG A 431 15.28 -6.12 26.00
C ARG A 431 15.85 -5.39 27.21
N ARG A 432 15.64 -4.07 27.36
CA ARG A 432 16.20 -3.30 28.49
C ARG A 432 15.41 -3.39 29.80
N GLY A 433 14.33 -4.17 29.87
CA GLY A 433 13.51 -4.34 31.07
C GLY A 433 14.00 -5.35 32.13
N ARG A 434 15.16 -5.99 31.96
CA ARG A 434 15.69 -6.93 32.97
C ARG A 434 17.20 -6.75 33.17
N GLY A 435 17.58 -6.06 34.25
CA GLY A 435 18.93 -6.15 34.79
C GLY A 435 19.44 -4.92 35.53
N LYS A 436 19.09 -4.80 36.82
CA LYS A 436 20.01 -4.63 37.96
C LYS A 436 19.21 -4.32 39.23
N ARG A 437 19.01 -5.36 40.05
CA ARG A 437 19.04 -5.18 41.51
C ARG A 437 20.50 -4.83 41.84
N SER A 438 20.75 -3.63 42.34
CA SER A 438 22.02 -3.32 43.00
C SER A 438 21.98 -3.90 44.41
N ASN A 439 23.02 -4.66 44.77
CA ASN A 439 23.45 -4.76 46.14
C ASN A 439 24.00 -3.38 46.54
N ASP A 440 23.39 -2.78 47.54
CA ASP A 440 24.02 -2.23 48.74
C ASP A 440 22.94 -2.04 49.83
#